data_AF-A0A7L3IMI9-F1
#
_entry.id   AF-A0A7L3IMI9-F1
#
_cell.length_a   1.000
_cell.length_b   1.000
_cell.length_c   1.000
_cell.angle_alpha   90.00
_cell.angle_beta   90.00
_cell.angle_gamma   90.00
#
_symmetry.space_group_name_H-M   'P 1'
#
loop_
_entity.id
_entity.type
_entity.pdbx_description
1 polymer ?
#
loop_
_entity_poly.entity_id
_entity_poly.type
_entity_poly.pdbx_seq_one_letter_code
_entity_poly.pdbx_strand_id
1 'polypeptide(L)' 'MDIFCIKALSLGDLEKILISHDGTGPGSGWFLDEIVIKHKEGEEAQEVVFPCNRYV' A
#
# COMPACT_ATOMS: atom_id res chain seq x y z
N MET A 1 4.63 -4.25 -10.60
CA MET A 1 3.42 -4.13 -9.76
C MET A 1 3.36 -5.37 -8.92
N ASP A 2 3.45 -5.22 -7.61
CA ASP A 2 3.38 -6.33 -6.67
C ASP A 2 2.02 -6.34 -5.97
N ILE A 3 1.54 -7.54 -5.64
CA ILE A 3 0.24 -7.74 -5.00
C ILE A 3 0.46 -8.51 -3.71
N PHE A 4 -0.07 -7.98 -2.61
CA PHE A 4 0.01 -8.58 -1.29
C PHE A 4 -1.38 -8.81 -0.73
N CYS A 5 -1.57 -9.96 -0.08
CA CYS A 5 -2.80 -10.28 0.66
C CYS A 5 -2.49 -10.24 2.15
N ILE A 6 -3.02 -9.24 2.85
CA ILE A 6 -2.79 -9.03 4.28
C ILE A 6 -4.11 -9.28 5.02
N LYS A 7 -4.05 -10.07 6.11
CA LYS A 7 -5.18 -10.22 7.03
C LYS A 7 -5.08 -9.16 8.11
N ALA A 8 -6.13 -8.36 8.26
CA ALA A 8 -6.25 -7.34 9.29
C ALA A 8 -7.70 -7.31 9.81
N LEU A 9 -7.89 -6.67 10.97
CA LEU A 9 -9.22 -6.22 11.41
C LEU A 9 -9.68 -5.06 10.51
N SER A 10 -10.98 -4.73 10.53
CA SER A 10 -11.43 -3.50 9.87
C SER A 10 -10.72 -2.31 10.50
N LEU A 11 -10.13 -1.48 9.64
CA LEU A 11 -9.50 -0.22 10.02
C LEU A 11 -10.43 0.98 9.77
N GLY A 12 -11.67 0.73 9.28
CA GLY A 12 -12.56 1.75 8.76
C GLY A 12 -11.97 2.45 7.54
N ASP A 13 -12.26 3.75 7.42
CA ASP A 13 -11.75 4.59 6.34
C ASP A 13 -10.23 4.76 6.44
N LEU A 14 -9.51 4.37 5.39
CA LEU A 14 -8.05 4.42 5.37
C LEU A 14 -7.55 5.84 5.05
N GLU A 15 -6.89 6.48 6.02
CA GLU A 15 -6.37 7.85 5.85
C GLU A 15 -4.87 7.92 5.50
N LYS A 16 -4.07 6.94 5.96
CA LYS A 16 -2.61 7.01 5.86
C LYS A 16 -1.98 5.63 5.70
N ILE A 17 -0.93 5.57 4.88
CA ILE A 17 -0.02 4.43 4.71
C ILE A 17 1.43 4.83 5.00
N LEU A 18 2.18 3.90 5.58
CA LEU A 18 3.64 3.99 5.73
C LEU A 18 4.27 2.85 4.91
N ILE A 19 5.22 3.19 4.05
CA ILE A 19 5.96 2.24 3.20
C ILE A 19 7.46 2.54 3.26
N SER A 20 8.28 1.49 3.28
CA SER A 20 9.74 1.55 3.28
C SER A 20 10.33 0.27 2.69
N HIS A 21 11.56 0.35 2.21
CA HIS A 21 12.38 -0.82 1.87
C HIS A 21 13.36 -1.16 3.00
N ASP A 22 13.90 -2.39 2.99
CA ASP A 22 14.86 -2.87 4.00
C ASP A 22 16.30 -2.36 3.78
N GLY A 23 16.55 -1.58 2.72
CA GLY A 23 17.85 -0.99 2.44
C GLY A 23 18.91 -1.98 1.94
N THR A 24 18.54 -3.19 1.52
CA THR A 24 19.52 -4.23 1.22
C THR A 24 20.20 -4.06 -0.14
N GLY A 25 21.44 -3.55 -0.10
CA GLY A 25 22.37 -3.49 -1.24
C GLY A 25 22.37 -2.17 -2.03
N PRO A 26 23.42 -1.91 -2.83
CA PRO A 26 23.49 -0.72 -3.70
C PRO A 26 22.35 -0.70 -4.71
N GLY A 27 21.67 0.45 -4.83
CA GLY A 27 20.58 0.61 -5.80
C GLY A 27 19.26 -0.07 -5.42
N SER A 28 19.05 -0.39 -4.14
CA SER A 28 17.83 -1.03 -3.62
C SER A 28 16.60 -0.11 -3.51
N GLY A 29 16.76 1.17 -3.85
CA GLY A 29 15.64 2.11 -3.92
C GLY A 29 14.78 1.84 -5.14
N TRP A 30 13.47 1.99 -4.98
CA TRP A 30 12.51 1.75 -6.05
C TRP A 30 11.57 2.93 -6.17
N PHE A 31 11.19 3.27 -7.40
CA PHE A 31 10.22 4.32 -7.64
C PHE A 31 8.81 3.75 -7.41
N LEU A 32 8.08 4.36 -6.49
CA LEU A 32 6.70 4.02 -6.19
C LEU A 32 5.77 5.08 -6.78
N ASP A 33 4.94 4.66 -7.73
CA ASP A 33 3.92 5.51 -8.36
C ASP A 33 2.73 5.70 -7.40
N GLU A 34 2.02 4.62 -7.09
CA GLU A 34 0.86 4.61 -6.20
C GLU A 34 0.71 3.28 -5.46
N ILE A 35 -0.08 3.27 -4.39
CA ILE A 35 -0.53 2.07 -3.69
C ILE A 35 -2.05 2.01 -3.77
N VAL A 36 -2.58 0.87 -4.22
CA VAL A 36 -4.02 0.60 -4.28
C VAL A 36 -4.37 -0.43 -3.22
N ILE A 37 -5.20 -0.04 -2.26
CA ILE A 37 -5.71 -0.95 -1.23
C ILE A 37 -7.15 -1.30 -1.54
N LYS A 38 -7.43 -2.60 -1.68
CA LYS A 38 -8.78 -3.14 -1.83
C LYS A 38 -9.13 -3.91 -0.56
N HIS A 39 -10.21 -3.52 0.10
CA HIS A 39 -10.72 -4.24 1.26
C HIS A 39 -12.24 -4.40 1.19
N LYS A 40 -12.76 -5.29 2.03
CA LYS A 40 -14.20 -5.49 2.18
C LYS A 40 -14.60 -5.16 3.60
N GLU A 41 -15.62 -4.33 3.74
CA GLU A 41 -16.25 -4.04 5.02
C GLU A 41 -17.73 -4.44 4.91
N GLY A 42 -18.10 -5.50 5.63
CA GLY A 42 -19.40 -6.14 5.43
C GLY A 42 -19.57 -6.69 4.01
N GLU A 43 -20.61 -6.25 3.31
CA GLU A 43 -20.90 -6.64 1.92
C GLU A 43 -20.28 -5.69 0.89
N GLU A 44 -19.76 -4.54 1.34
CA GLU A 44 -19.22 -3.50 0.46
C GLU A 44 -17.73 -3.74 0.17
N ALA A 45 -17.36 -3.63 -1.10
CA ALA A 45 -15.97 -3.63 -1.53
C ALA A 45 -15.51 -2.16 -1.69
N GLN A 46 -14.42 -1.82 -1.00
CA GLN A 46 -13.81 -0.50 -1.05
C GLN A 46 -12.44 -0.57 -1.72
N GLU A 47 -12.09 0.51 -2.43
CA GLU A 47 -10.81 0.68 -3.11
C GLU A 47 -10.31 2.10 -2.86
N VAL A 48 -9.10 2.20 -2.31
CA VAL A 48 -8.47 3.48 -1.94
C VAL A 48 -7.11 3.57 -2.61
N VAL A 49 -6.81 4.72 -3.21
CA VAL A 49 -5.56 4.99 -3.92
C VAL A 49 -4.72 5.99 -3.12
N PHE A 50 -3.48 5.61 -2.84
CA PHE A 50 -2.47 6.45 -2.20
C PHE A 50 -1.35 6.78 -3.22
N PRO A 51 -1.44 7.92 -3.91
CA PRO A 51 -0.38 8.35 -4.83
C PRO A 51 0.89 8.70 -4.05
N CYS A 52 2.05 8.28 -4.55
CA CYS A 52 3.35 8.48 -3.89
C CYS A 52 4.34 9.25 -4.78
N ASN A 53 4.50 8.84 -6.04
CA ASN A 53 5.36 9.47 -7.05
C ASN A 53 6.79 9.81 -6.57
N ARG A 54 7.45 8.90 -5.84
CA ARG A 54 8.81 9.12 -5.32
C ARG A 54 9.60 7.81 -5.18
N TYR A 55 10.93 7.94 -5.08
CA TYR A 55 11.79 6.82 -4.68
C TYR A 55 11.64 6.54 -3.18
N VAL A 56 11.46 5.26 -2.85
CA VAL A 56 11.32 4.72 -1.49
C VAL A 56 12.41 3.72 -1.16
#